data_AF-A0A812LPC6-F1
#
_entry.id   AF-A0A812LPC6-F1
#
_cell.length_a   1.000
_cell.length_b   1.000
_cell.length_c   1.000
_cell.angle_alpha   90.00
_cell.angle_beta   90.00
_cell.angle_gamma   90.00
#
_symmetry.space_group_name_H-M   'P 1'
#
loop_
_entity.id
_entity.type
_entity.pdbx_description
1 polymer ?
#
loop_
_entity_poly.entity_id
_entity_poly.type
_entity_poly.pdbx_seq_one_letter_code
_entity_poly.pdbx_strand_id
1 'polypeptide(L)'
;MECTDASFIRAVPAWAVLRSFGQVLRNTRLDANELYSMSFQVDSIDEFWSHSWHSVLFLKVWLLLMLKNGRAACVGGTCVALLLAYLSYEDVLPGWYKEPRLQGPGYSGEFRFSPWANLSGCASALLLLLFWQSSSKVFLDRACIHQGNDRLKLQGILHLGALLKKSQTLVVVWDPSYLSRLWCVFELAAFLHGHREDQSSLLMKRLVIKPSVLVPVTFLLVANVVLLLLFETVLPDTDVVAFLRIFLFALSQLPNVYLLRRLWRAVVDAERQFRTFSLQKVKCWCCSVNHLDEAGNTITCDMEIIKDCIVEWYGSAEEFERSVRTHVHDAFIEQVTRFPLGYRWTVGVTTCIVWGQLDAIAARAHGGAHSLAASIVVTTTAWFLWVVPMHYLVLFRIAYWMEICQTKSLVVRFVATCCGYIAIGASAFFPHALQAQLYQVIPQEPVIAAGLFWGVTLCLAVVSRYVLARPLKQGPGATNKTSAA
;
A
#
# COMPACT_ATOMS: atom_id res chain seq x y z
N MET A 1 25.36 4.91 20.24
CA MET A 1 23.87 4.88 20.22
C MET A 1 23.33 4.24 21.51
N GLU A 2 23.65 4.80 22.67
CA GLU A 2 23.06 4.38 23.95
C GLU A 2 22.27 5.54 24.55
N CYS A 3 21.18 5.23 25.25
CA CYS A 3 20.35 6.25 25.87
C CYS A 3 20.95 6.59 27.24
N THR A 4 21.18 7.87 27.52
CA THR A 4 21.73 8.28 28.83
C THR A 4 20.69 8.23 29.94
N ASP A 5 19.41 8.29 29.60
CA ASP A 5 18.28 8.18 30.54
C ASP A 5 17.04 7.57 29.85
N ALA A 6 16.51 6.49 30.42
CA ALA A 6 15.33 5.79 29.92
C ALA A 6 14.06 6.67 29.89
N SER A 7 14.03 7.80 30.61
CA SER A 7 12.92 8.76 30.62
C SER A 7 12.63 9.39 29.25
N PHE A 8 13.64 9.43 28.36
CA PHE A 8 13.52 10.01 27.03
C PHE A 8 12.93 9.06 25.98
N ILE A 9 12.81 7.76 26.29
CA ILE A 9 12.18 6.80 25.38
C ILE A 9 10.67 6.94 25.50
N ARG A 10 10.08 7.77 24.64
CA ARG A 10 8.65 8.07 24.63
C ARG A 10 7.99 7.62 23.34
N ALA A 11 6.74 7.19 23.45
CA ALA A 11 5.88 6.86 22.32
C ALA A 11 4.48 7.41 22.54
N VAL A 12 3.73 7.55 21.45
CA VAL A 12 2.32 7.96 21.42
C VAL A 12 1.50 6.83 20.79
N PRO A 13 0.24 6.58 21.20
CA PRO A 13 -0.59 5.60 20.52
C PRO A 13 -0.87 6.04 19.08
N ALA A 14 -0.77 5.13 18.11
CA ALA A 14 -1.01 5.44 16.70
C ALA A 14 -2.38 6.11 16.45
N TRP A 15 -3.43 5.67 17.15
CA TRP A 15 -4.77 6.26 17.04
C TRP A 15 -4.81 7.73 17.46
N ALA A 16 -4.03 8.11 18.47
CA ALA A 16 -4.00 9.48 18.98
C ALA A 16 -3.38 10.43 17.95
N VAL A 17 -2.34 9.98 17.24
CA VAL A 17 -1.72 10.72 16.14
C VAL A 17 -2.68 10.86 14.95
N LEU A 18 -3.41 9.79 14.62
CA LEU A 18 -4.29 9.74 13.44
C LEU A 18 -5.69 10.33 13.66
N ARG A 19 -6.06 10.58 14.92
CA ARG A 19 -7.32 11.24 15.29
C ARG A 19 -7.48 12.58 14.57
N SER A 20 -8.73 12.94 14.29
CA SER A 20 -9.07 14.20 13.60
C SER A 20 -8.36 14.33 12.24
N PHE A 21 -8.23 13.21 11.53
CA PHE A 21 -7.51 13.11 10.25
C PHE A 21 -6.07 13.63 10.34
N GLY A 22 -5.33 13.13 11.33
CA GLY A 22 -3.92 13.42 11.52
C GLY A 22 -3.65 14.86 11.94
N GLN A 23 -4.42 15.40 12.89
CA GLN A 23 -4.24 16.80 13.33
C GLN A 23 -2.82 17.08 13.82
N VAL A 24 -2.18 16.13 14.51
CA VAL A 24 -0.78 16.23 14.95
C VAL A 24 0.19 16.38 13.77
N LEU A 25 -0.13 15.78 12.63
CA LEU A 25 0.65 15.88 11.39
C LEU A 25 0.35 17.16 10.59
N ARG A 26 -0.65 17.96 10.99
CA ARG A 26 -0.96 19.28 10.40
C ARG A 26 -0.14 20.34 11.07
N ASN A 27 0.26 21.39 10.35
CA ASN A 27 0.87 22.57 10.98
C ASN A 27 -0.17 23.42 11.74
N THR A 28 -0.90 22.82 12.68
CA THR A 28 -1.88 23.49 13.55
C THR A 28 -1.19 24.00 14.82
N ARG A 29 -1.68 25.13 15.36
CA ARG A 29 -1.25 25.72 16.64
C ARG A 29 -1.73 24.90 17.84
N LEU A 30 -1.37 23.63 17.90
CA LEU A 30 -1.52 22.84 19.13
C LEU A 30 -0.44 23.28 20.11
N ASP A 31 -0.79 23.37 21.38
CA ASP A 31 0.17 23.73 22.43
C ASP A 31 1.26 22.64 22.53
N ALA A 32 2.50 23.07 22.77
CA ALA A 32 3.62 22.14 22.83
C ALA A 32 3.52 21.17 24.02
N ASN A 33 2.95 21.62 25.14
CA ASN A 33 2.75 20.75 26.31
C ASN A 33 1.62 19.76 26.04
N GLU A 34 0.53 20.20 25.38
CA GLU A 34 -0.57 19.32 24.98
C GLU A 34 -0.05 18.19 24.07
N LEU A 35 0.70 18.53 23.02
CA LEU A 35 1.32 17.55 22.12
C LEU A 35 2.24 16.57 22.86
N TYR A 36 3.10 17.09 23.73
CA TYR A 36 4.04 16.27 24.48
C TYR A 36 3.33 15.34 25.49
N SER A 37 2.23 15.80 26.08
CA SER A 37 1.41 15.03 27.03
C SER A 37 0.69 13.84 26.39
N MET A 38 0.52 13.84 25.06
CA MET A 38 -0.02 12.69 24.33
C MET A 38 0.95 11.49 24.34
N SER A 39 2.25 11.74 24.51
CA SER A 39 3.27 10.70 24.59
C SER A 39 3.46 10.21 26.02
N PHE A 40 3.99 9.01 26.19
CA PHE A 40 4.32 8.40 27.48
C PHE A 40 5.61 7.60 27.38
N GLN A 41 6.27 7.39 28.51
CA GLN A 41 7.52 6.63 28.58
C GLN A 41 7.27 5.15 28.28
N VAL A 42 8.16 4.54 27.50
CA VAL A 42 8.09 3.14 27.09
C VAL A 42 9.46 2.49 27.10
N ASP A 43 9.53 1.19 27.37
CA ASP A 43 10.79 0.43 27.30
C ASP A 43 11.27 0.18 25.86
N SER A 44 10.31 0.13 24.93
CA SER A 44 10.56 -0.07 23.50
C SER A 44 9.47 0.61 22.67
N ILE A 45 9.84 0.98 21.45
CA ILE A 45 8.96 1.63 20.47
C ILE A 45 8.57 0.58 19.43
N ASP A 46 7.27 0.40 19.17
CA ASP A 46 6.82 -0.57 18.16
C ASP A 46 7.23 -0.09 16.77
N GLU A 47 7.00 1.20 16.50
CA GLU A 47 7.31 1.79 15.19
C GLU A 47 7.83 3.22 15.29
N PHE A 48 8.90 3.51 14.55
CA PHE A 48 9.34 4.86 14.27
C PHE A 48 8.70 5.34 12.96
N TRP A 49 7.98 6.45 12.98
CA TRP A 49 7.36 7.01 11.78
C TRP A 49 8.23 8.11 11.18
N SER A 50 8.87 7.80 10.05
CA SER A 50 9.63 8.78 9.28
C SER A 50 8.86 9.26 8.07
N HIS A 51 8.87 10.59 7.85
CA HIS A 51 8.15 11.22 6.74
C HIS A 51 8.73 12.60 6.40
N SER A 52 8.50 13.06 5.17
CA SER A 52 8.81 14.45 4.80
C SER A 52 7.65 15.38 5.15
N TRP A 53 7.89 16.48 5.85
CA TRP A 53 6.86 17.49 6.13
C TRP A 53 6.27 18.18 4.88
N HIS A 54 6.96 18.14 3.73
CA HIS A 54 6.51 18.75 2.45
C HIS A 54 5.49 17.92 1.66
N SER A 55 5.35 16.64 2.00
CA SER A 55 4.41 15.73 1.37
C SER A 55 2.95 16.19 1.49
N VAL A 56 2.10 15.75 0.56
CA VAL A 56 0.63 15.90 0.68
C VAL A 56 0.13 15.17 1.92
N LEU A 57 -0.23 15.94 2.94
CA LEU A 57 -0.61 15.43 4.24
C LEU A 57 -1.73 14.38 4.18
N PHE A 58 -2.78 14.66 3.40
CA PHE A 58 -3.93 13.77 3.28
C PHE A 58 -3.51 12.35 2.87
N LEU A 59 -2.57 12.23 1.92
CA LEU A 59 -2.06 10.92 1.49
C LEU A 59 -1.27 10.22 2.59
N LYS A 60 -0.52 10.96 3.43
CA LYS A 60 0.18 10.34 4.56
C LYS A 60 -0.79 9.75 5.57
N VAL A 61 -1.80 10.54 5.96
CA VAL A 61 -2.79 10.14 6.96
C VAL A 61 -3.53 8.90 6.49
N TRP A 62 -4.00 8.87 5.24
CA TRP A 62 -4.64 7.69 4.68
C TRP A 62 -3.73 6.48 4.59
N LEU A 63 -2.47 6.66 4.19
CA LEU A 63 -1.51 5.56 4.14
C LEU A 63 -1.30 4.95 5.53
N LEU A 64 -1.15 5.79 6.55
CA LEU A 64 -0.98 5.35 7.94
C LEU A 64 -2.26 4.69 8.47
N LEU A 65 -3.45 5.22 8.19
CA LEU A 65 -4.72 4.56 8.50
C LEU A 65 -4.81 3.18 7.85
N MET A 66 -4.46 3.06 6.56
CA MET A 66 -4.46 1.77 5.85
C MET A 66 -3.46 0.77 6.46
N LEU A 67 -2.27 1.24 6.87
CA LEU A 67 -1.28 0.39 7.53
C LEU A 67 -1.74 -0.08 8.93
N LYS A 68 -2.42 0.80 9.68
CA LYS A 68 -2.75 0.56 11.09
C LYS A 68 -4.11 -0.10 11.30
N ASN A 69 -5.10 0.34 10.54
CA ASN A 69 -6.50 -0.02 10.72
C ASN A 69 -6.98 -0.96 9.61
N GLY A 70 -6.20 -1.19 8.55
CA GLY A 70 -6.60 -1.99 7.40
C GLY A 70 -7.03 -3.43 7.75
N ARG A 71 -6.37 -4.08 8.71
CA ARG A 71 -6.77 -5.43 9.16
C ARG A 71 -8.15 -5.42 9.83
N ALA A 72 -8.37 -4.49 10.76
CA ALA A 72 -9.65 -4.33 11.42
C ALA A 72 -10.77 -3.99 10.41
N ALA A 73 -10.47 -3.12 9.44
CA ALA A 73 -11.37 -2.79 8.33
C ALA A 73 -11.77 -4.03 7.51
N CYS A 74 -10.81 -4.88 7.13
CA CYS A 74 -11.10 -6.10 6.37
C CYS A 74 -11.95 -7.09 7.19
N VAL A 75 -11.58 -7.33 8.46
CA VAL A 75 -12.29 -8.29 9.32
C VAL A 75 -13.70 -7.80 9.62
N GLY A 76 -13.85 -6.58 10.15
CA GLY A 76 -15.16 -6.07 10.51
C GLY A 76 -16.06 -5.80 9.28
N GLY A 77 -15.49 -5.34 8.16
CA GLY A 77 -16.22 -5.27 6.89
C GLY A 77 -16.75 -6.63 6.43
N THR A 78 -15.95 -7.69 6.61
CA THR A 78 -16.37 -9.07 6.28
C THR A 78 -17.46 -9.58 7.23
N CYS A 79 -17.35 -9.32 8.53
CA CYS A 79 -18.39 -9.70 9.50
C CYS A 79 -19.73 -9.04 9.17
N VAL A 80 -19.73 -7.74 8.84
CA VAL A 80 -20.95 -7.03 8.44
C VAL A 80 -21.46 -7.55 7.10
N ALA A 81 -20.61 -7.71 6.09
CA ALA A 81 -21.04 -8.24 4.80
C ALA A 81 -21.69 -9.63 4.92
N LEU A 82 -21.14 -10.52 5.75
CA LEU A 82 -21.72 -11.84 6.03
C LEU A 82 -23.09 -11.75 6.72
N LEU A 83 -23.22 -10.88 7.74
CA LEU A 83 -24.50 -10.65 8.41
C LEU A 83 -25.56 -10.14 7.43
N LEU A 84 -25.23 -9.16 6.61
CA LEU A 84 -26.17 -8.54 5.68
C LEU A 84 -26.50 -9.48 4.51
N ALA A 85 -25.55 -10.32 4.07
CA ALA A 85 -25.82 -11.40 3.11
C ALA A 85 -26.80 -12.43 3.68
N TYR A 86 -26.65 -12.80 4.96
CA TYR A 86 -27.59 -13.70 5.64
C TYR A 86 -28.98 -13.07 5.76
N LEU A 87 -29.09 -11.80 6.16
CA LEU A 87 -30.38 -11.10 6.22
C LEU A 87 -31.04 -10.96 4.84
N SER A 88 -30.25 -10.81 3.76
CA SER A 88 -30.78 -10.87 2.40
C SER A 88 -31.27 -12.27 2.01
N TYR A 89 -30.57 -13.32 2.43
CA TYR A 89 -30.98 -14.71 2.22
C TYR A 89 -32.30 -15.04 2.93
N GLU A 90 -32.55 -14.48 4.12
CA GLU A 90 -33.79 -14.62 4.89
C GLU A 90 -34.90 -13.64 4.44
N ASP A 91 -34.75 -12.98 3.28
CA ASP A 91 -35.69 -11.99 2.73
C ASP A 91 -35.99 -10.76 3.61
N VAL A 92 -35.22 -10.53 4.67
CA VAL A 92 -35.38 -9.39 5.59
C VAL A 92 -35.02 -8.08 4.89
N LEU A 93 -34.05 -8.10 3.97
CA LEU A 93 -33.59 -6.93 3.23
C LEU A 93 -34.23 -6.84 1.85
N PRO A 94 -34.50 -5.62 1.33
CA PRO A 94 -35.09 -5.45 0.01
C PRO A 94 -34.12 -5.88 -1.09
N GLY A 95 -34.67 -6.40 -2.19
CA GLY A 95 -33.94 -6.80 -3.39
C GLY A 95 -34.83 -6.74 -4.62
N TRP A 96 -34.28 -7.08 -5.79
CA TRP A 96 -35.03 -7.13 -7.05
C TRP A 96 -34.80 -8.45 -7.76
N TYR A 97 -35.83 -8.90 -8.46
CA TYR A 97 -35.79 -10.13 -9.26
C TYR A 97 -35.10 -9.87 -10.60
N LYS A 98 -34.29 -10.83 -11.02
CA LYS A 98 -33.54 -10.77 -12.27
C LYS A 98 -33.24 -12.18 -12.75
N GLU A 99 -33.39 -12.39 -14.05
CA GLU A 99 -32.97 -13.62 -14.71
C GLU A 99 -31.44 -13.66 -14.90
N PRO A 100 -30.79 -14.81 -14.64
CA PRO A 100 -29.36 -14.98 -14.92
C PRO A 100 -29.11 -15.11 -16.44
N ARG A 101 -27.91 -14.72 -16.89
CA ARG A 101 -27.50 -14.87 -18.29
C ARG A 101 -27.43 -16.33 -18.75
N LEU A 102 -26.89 -17.18 -17.88
CA LEU A 102 -26.75 -18.60 -18.16
C LEU A 102 -28.12 -19.24 -17.94
N GLN A 103 -28.75 -19.71 -19.01
CA GLN A 103 -29.98 -20.50 -18.97
C GLN A 103 -29.63 -21.96 -19.24
N GLY A 104 -30.14 -22.86 -18.41
CA GLY A 104 -29.85 -24.30 -18.44
C GLY A 104 -30.58 -25.02 -17.32
N PRO A 105 -30.57 -26.37 -17.27
CA PRO A 105 -31.20 -27.11 -16.19
C PRO A 105 -30.60 -26.70 -14.84
N GLY A 106 -31.43 -26.19 -13.93
CA GLY A 106 -30.98 -25.63 -12.65
C GLY A 106 -30.59 -24.14 -12.67
N TYR A 107 -30.69 -23.46 -13.82
CA TYR A 107 -30.45 -22.02 -13.98
C TYR A 107 -31.70 -21.24 -14.42
N SER A 108 -32.81 -21.92 -14.71
CA SER A 108 -34.06 -21.27 -15.07
C SER A 108 -34.74 -20.67 -13.85
N GLY A 109 -35.06 -19.38 -13.90
CA GLY A 109 -35.82 -18.68 -12.87
C GLY A 109 -35.28 -17.28 -12.59
N GLU A 110 -36.11 -16.48 -11.92
CA GLU A 110 -35.70 -15.19 -11.39
C GLU A 110 -35.10 -15.35 -9.99
N PHE A 111 -33.93 -14.77 -9.76
CA PHE A 111 -33.33 -14.70 -8.43
C PHE A 111 -33.47 -13.29 -7.87
N ARG A 112 -33.70 -13.19 -6.56
CA ARG A 112 -33.76 -11.90 -5.84
C ARG A 112 -32.34 -11.45 -5.46
N PHE A 113 -31.81 -10.49 -6.21
CA PHE A 113 -30.50 -9.90 -5.93
C PHE A 113 -30.63 -8.68 -5.01
N SER A 114 -29.61 -8.47 -4.18
CA SER A 114 -29.50 -7.30 -3.31
C SER A 114 -28.03 -6.88 -3.19
N PRO A 115 -27.68 -5.60 -3.06
CA PRO A 115 -26.28 -5.14 -3.03
C PRO A 115 -25.76 -4.92 -1.59
N TRP A 116 -26.48 -5.42 -0.59
CA TRP A 116 -26.30 -5.00 0.80
C TRP A 116 -24.98 -5.49 1.38
N ALA A 117 -24.53 -6.71 1.06
CA ALA A 117 -23.25 -7.22 1.56
C ALA A 117 -22.08 -6.37 1.03
N ASN A 118 -22.08 -6.03 -0.26
CA ASN A 118 -21.07 -5.16 -0.85
C ASN A 118 -21.03 -3.77 -0.21
N LEU A 119 -22.18 -3.08 -0.18
CA LEU A 119 -22.27 -1.69 0.28
C LEU A 119 -21.99 -1.58 1.78
N SER A 120 -22.59 -2.44 2.60
CA SER A 120 -22.40 -2.43 4.05
C SER A 120 -21.01 -2.89 4.46
N GLY A 121 -20.42 -3.87 3.77
CA GLY A 121 -19.04 -4.30 3.98
C GLY A 121 -18.05 -3.17 3.69
N CYS A 122 -18.22 -2.48 2.56
CA CYS A 122 -17.39 -1.33 2.20
C CYS A 122 -17.56 -0.15 3.17
N ALA A 123 -18.80 0.19 3.52
CA ALA A 123 -19.09 1.25 4.47
C ALA A 123 -18.48 0.95 5.85
N SER A 124 -18.67 -0.27 6.36
CA SER A 124 -18.12 -0.71 7.65
C SER A 124 -16.60 -0.74 7.65
N ALA A 125 -15.98 -1.21 6.56
CA ALA A 125 -14.54 -1.16 6.40
C ALA A 125 -14.01 0.28 6.39
N LEU A 126 -14.69 1.21 5.71
CA LEU A 126 -14.31 2.63 5.73
C LEU A 126 -14.45 3.24 7.14
N LEU A 127 -15.53 2.94 7.86
CA LEU A 127 -15.74 3.38 9.23
C LEU A 127 -14.64 2.84 10.16
N LEU A 128 -14.34 1.55 10.11
CA LEU A 128 -13.27 0.95 10.91
C LEU A 128 -11.90 1.48 10.50
N LEU A 129 -11.67 1.71 9.22
CA LEU A 129 -10.42 2.33 8.75
C LEU A 129 -10.22 3.71 9.38
N LEU A 130 -11.28 4.51 9.51
CA LEU A 130 -11.26 5.86 10.09
C LEU A 130 -11.23 5.89 11.62
N PHE A 131 -11.98 5.00 12.28
CA PHE A 131 -12.28 5.11 13.70
C PHE A 131 -11.65 4.01 14.56
N TRP A 132 -11.00 3.00 13.97
CA TRP A 132 -10.30 1.98 14.74
C TRP A 132 -9.12 2.59 15.51
N GLN A 133 -9.04 2.24 16.80
CA GLN A 133 -8.06 2.79 17.72
C GLN A 133 -6.84 1.86 17.84
N SER A 134 -5.95 1.89 16.84
CA SER A 134 -4.70 1.12 16.90
C SER A 134 -3.85 1.52 18.12
N SER A 135 -3.60 0.55 19.00
CA SER A 135 -2.82 0.71 20.25
C SER A 135 -1.31 0.65 20.06
N SER A 136 -0.82 0.55 18.82
CA SER A 136 0.62 0.51 18.51
C SER A 136 1.31 1.75 19.05
N LYS A 137 2.42 1.55 19.76
CA LYS A 137 3.25 2.59 20.37
C LYS A 137 4.20 3.14 19.31
N VAL A 138 3.91 4.33 18.81
CA VAL A 138 4.66 4.93 17.71
C VAL A 138 5.47 6.11 18.19
N PHE A 139 6.68 6.24 17.66
CA PHE A 139 7.46 7.45 17.80
C PHE A 139 7.12 8.40 16.65
N LEU A 140 6.73 9.62 17.00
CA LEU A 140 6.59 10.74 16.09
C LEU A 140 7.26 11.96 16.72
N ASP A 141 8.24 12.52 16.03
CA ASP A 141 9.05 13.67 16.46
C ASP A 141 8.23 14.76 17.17
N ARG A 142 7.13 15.18 16.57
CA ARG A 142 6.31 16.29 17.07
C ARG A 142 5.53 16.00 18.36
N ALA A 143 5.23 14.74 18.64
CA ALA A 143 4.50 14.33 19.85
C ALA A 143 5.44 13.79 20.94
N CYS A 144 6.54 13.16 20.55
CA CYS A 144 7.47 12.50 21.46
C CYS A 144 8.63 13.40 21.91
N ILE A 145 8.93 14.47 21.17
CA ILE A 145 9.91 15.50 21.55
C ILE A 145 9.17 16.79 21.89
N HIS A 146 9.48 17.39 23.04
CA HIS A 146 8.84 18.61 23.50
C HIS A 146 9.20 19.79 22.60
N GLN A 147 8.23 20.33 21.85
CA GLN A 147 8.50 21.33 20.81
C GLN A 147 8.75 22.76 21.34
N GLY A 148 8.29 23.08 22.55
CA GLY A 148 8.34 24.44 23.13
C GLY A 148 9.33 24.64 24.29
N ASN A 149 10.14 23.64 24.62
CA ASN A 149 11.14 23.73 25.70
C ASN A 149 12.47 23.32 25.09
N ASP A 150 13.35 24.29 24.87
CA ASP A 150 14.58 24.09 24.10
C ASP A 150 15.51 23.04 24.72
N ARG A 151 15.55 22.97 26.06
CA ARG A 151 16.35 21.96 26.75
C ARG A 151 15.82 20.55 26.50
N LEU A 152 14.52 20.34 26.67
CA LEU A 152 13.89 19.03 26.43
C LEU A 152 13.93 18.66 24.94
N LYS A 153 13.79 19.65 24.06
CA LYS A 153 13.91 19.48 22.61
C LYS A 153 15.30 19.00 22.22
N LEU A 154 16.34 19.70 22.69
CA LEU A 154 17.73 19.35 22.46
C LEU A 154 18.04 17.96 23.01
N GLN A 155 17.62 17.66 24.25
CA GLN A 155 17.78 16.34 24.84
C GLN A 155 17.08 15.25 24.01
N GLY A 156 15.86 15.49 23.54
CA GLY A 156 15.15 14.55 22.67
C GLY A 156 15.88 14.30 21.34
N ILE A 157 16.42 15.36 20.72
CA ILE A 157 17.19 15.28 19.48
C ILE A 157 18.48 14.48 19.68
N LEU A 158 19.22 14.74 20.77
CA LEU A 158 20.45 14.02 21.09
C LEU A 158 20.21 12.50 21.29
N HIS A 159 19.02 12.12 21.75
CA HIS A 159 18.64 10.72 21.95
C HIS A 159 18.04 10.04 20.70
N LEU A 160 17.95 10.72 19.55
CA LEU A 160 17.29 10.18 18.35
C LEU A 160 17.90 8.87 17.86
N GLY A 161 19.23 8.73 17.93
CA GLY A 161 19.91 7.48 17.59
C GLY A 161 19.50 6.31 18.50
N ALA A 162 19.34 6.57 19.80
CA ALA A 162 18.88 5.56 20.74
C ALA A 162 17.41 5.20 20.50
N LEU A 163 16.56 6.19 20.18
CA LEU A 163 15.16 5.97 19.82
C LEU A 163 15.02 5.09 18.57
N LEU A 164 15.82 5.36 17.54
CA LEU A 164 15.86 4.53 16.33
C LEU A 164 16.33 3.10 16.63
N LYS A 165 17.39 2.92 17.44
CA LYS A 165 17.88 1.59 17.86
C LYS A 165 16.86 0.83 18.73
N LYS A 166 16.04 1.54 19.51
CA LYS A 166 14.97 0.95 20.37
C LYS A 166 13.65 0.75 19.63
N SER A 167 13.55 1.19 18.38
CA SER A 167 12.37 1.03 17.55
C SER A 167 12.39 -0.33 16.86
N GLN A 168 11.34 -1.12 17.01
CA GLN A 168 11.29 -2.45 16.40
C GLN A 168 11.20 -2.38 14.88
N THR A 169 10.45 -1.40 14.36
CA THR A 169 10.19 -1.19 12.93
C THR A 169 10.36 0.29 12.56
N LEU A 170 10.91 0.58 11.39
CA LEU A 170 10.92 1.91 10.78
C LEU A 170 9.87 1.95 9.66
N VAL A 171 8.83 2.77 9.84
CA VAL A 171 7.80 3.02 8.82
C VAL A 171 8.11 4.32 8.12
N VAL A 172 8.44 4.23 6.83
CA VAL A 172 8.72 5.37 5.97
C VAL A 172 7.52 5.65 5.07
N VAL A 173 6.87 6.80 5.28
CA VAL A 173 5.87 7.34 4.35
C VAL A 173 6.61 8.11 3.27
N TRP A 174 6.87 7.43 2.15
CA TRP A 174 7.74 7.93 1.10
C TRP A 174 6.99 8.80 0.07
N ASP A 175 7.62 9.91 -0.30
CA ASP A 175 7.28 10.75 -1.43
C ASP A 175 8.56 11.34 -2.05
N PRO A 176 8.50 11.95 -3.25
CA PRO A 176 9.67 12.42 -3.97
C PRO A 176 10.55 13.44 -3.21
N SER A 177 10.01 14.14 -2.22
CA SER A 177 10.77 15.11 -1.42
C SER A 177 11.60 14.46 -0.30
N TYR A 178 11.30 13.22 0.11
CA TYR A 178 11.88 12.56 1.28
C TYR A 178 13.41 12.53 1.25
N LEU A 179 14.00 12.10 0.15
CA LEU A 179 15.46 11.94 0.01
C LEU A 179 16.22 13.27 -0.13
N SER A 180 15.51 14.40 -0.26
CA SER A 180 16.11 15.73 -0.26
C SER A 180 16.26 16.34 1.15
N ARG A 181 15.73 15.67 2.18
CA ARG A 181 15.66 16.17 3.56
C ARG A 181 16.72 15.50 4.43
N LEU A 182 17.47 16.31 5.18
CA LEU A 182 18.57 15.82 6.03
C LEU A 182 18.08 14.78 7.04
N TRP A 183 17.10 15.16 7.89
CA TRP A 183 16.55 14.28 8.93
C TRP A 183 16.01 12.96 8.37
N CYS A 184 15.25 12.99 7.27
CA CYS A 184 14.66 11.80 6.68
C CYS A 184 15.71 10.77 6.20
N VAL A 185 16.78 11.24 5.56
CA VAL A 185 17.87 10.36 5.10
C VAL A 185 18.70 9.88 6.29
N PHE A 186 18.96 10.75 7.26
CA PHE A 186 19.66 10.41 8.50
C PHE A 186 18.91 9.33 9.29
N GLU A 187 17.60 9.47 9.51
CA GLU A 187 16.77 8.50 10.23
C GLU A 187 16.82 7.11 9.57
N LEU A 188 16.71 7.07 8.24
CA LEU A 188 16.78 5.83 7.49
C LEU A 188 18.16 5.17 7.61
N ALA A 189 19.22 5.95 7.43
CA ALA A 189 20.60 5.47 7.54
C ALA A 189 20.93 5.00 8.97
N ALA A 190 20.58 5.79 9.97
CA ALA A 190 20.82 5.52 11.37
C ALA A 190 20.04 4.30 11.87
N PHE A 191 18.81 4.10 11.41
CA PHE A 191 18.05 2.88 11.71
C PHE A 191 18.75 1.63 11.19
N LEU A 192 19.19 1.65 9.92
CA LEU A 192 19.92 0.54 9.31
C LEU A 192 21.25 0.28 10.01
N HIS A 193 21.99 1.34 10.36
CA HIS A 193 23.24 1.23 11.10
C HIS A 193 23.04 0.66 12.51
N GLY A 194 22.02 1.13 13.23
CA GLY A 194 21.70 0.67 14.59
C GLY A 194 21.25 -0.80 14.65
N HIS A 195 20.80 -1.36 13.54
CA HIS A 195 20.36 -2.75 13.38
C HIS A 195 21.28 -3.59 12.48
N ARG A 196 22.53 -3.18 12.27
CA ARG A 196 23.48 -3.88 11.40
C ARG A 196 23.83 -5.31 11.86
N GLU A 197 23.63 -5.59 13.14
CA GLU A 197 23.85 -6.91 13.75
C GLU A 197 22.67 -7.86 13.52
N ASP A 198 21.51 -7.35 13.11
CA ASP A 198 20.37 -8.18 12.74
C ASP A 198 20.68 -8.93 11.44
N GLN A 199 20.18 -10.15 11.32
CA GLN A 199 20.19 -10.86 10.04
C GLN A 199 19.48 -10.02 8.96
N SER A 200 20.04 -9.95 7.75
CA SER A 200 19.49 -9.12 6.65
C SER A 200 18.00 -9.37 6.38
N SER A 201 17.54 -10.62 6.55
CA SER A 201 16.13 -10.98 6.37
C SER A 201 15.19 -10.40 7.44
N LEU A 202 15.70 -10.19 8.66
CA LEU A 202 14.97 -9.54 9.75
C LEU A 202 14.98 -8.03 9.56
N LEU A 203 16.13 -7.45 9.18
CA LEU A 203 16.25 -6.02 8.89
C LEU A 203 15.26 -5.58 7.80
N MET A 204 15.11 -6.37 6.73
CA MET A 204 14.13 -6.09 5.68
C MET A 204 12.67 -6.27 6.12
N LYS A 205 12.39 -7.00 7.20
CA LYS A 205 11.03 -7.06 7.78
C LYS A 205 10.74 -5.86 8.68
N ARG A 206 11.78 -5.32 9.34
CA ARG A 206 11.70 -4.16 10.23
C ARG A 206 11.67 -2.83 9.47
N LEU A 207 12.19 -2.77 8.24
CA LEU A 207 12.06 -1.60 7.39
C LEU A 207 10.81 -1.70 6.52
N VAL A 208 9.89 -0.74 6.65
CA VAL A 208 8.64 -0.69 5.86
C VAL A 208 8.57 0.65 5.13
N ILE A 209 8.91 0.65 3.84
CA ILE A 209 8.82 1.86 3.00
C ILE A 209 7.58 1.78 2.11
N LYS A 210 6.67 2.74 2.25
CA LYS A 210 5.42 2.78 1.48
C LYS A 210 5.26 4.12 0.77
N PRO A 211 5.15 4.14 -0.57
CA PRO A 211 4.90 5.36 -1.30
C PRO A 211 3.48 5.89 -1.06
N SER A 212 3.36 7.20 -0.89
CA SER A 212 2.07 7.90 -0.76
C SER A 212 1.12 7.69 -1.94
N VAL A 213 1.65 7.41 -3.14
CA VAL A 213 0.83 7.10 -4.34
C VAL A 213 0.03 5.80 -4.22
N LEU A 214 0.36 4.93 -3.25
CA LEU A 214 -0.42 3.71 -3.01
C LEU A 214 -1.84 4.02 -2.54
N VAL A 215 -2.07 5.18 -1.91
CA VAL A 215 -3.40 5.59 -1.44
C VAL A 215 -4.39 5.76 -2.60
N PRO A 216 -4.15 6.65 -3.60
CA PRO A 216 -5.08 6.79 -4.71
C PRO A 216 -5.20 5.51 -5.55
N VAL A 217 -4.11 4.74 -5.73
CA VAL A 217 -4.18 3.43 -6.40
C VAL A 217 -5.12 2.48 -5.65
N THR A 218 -5.02 2.42 -4.32
CA THR A 218 -5.87 1.56 -3.48
C THR A 218 -7.33 1.97 -3.57
N PHE A 219 -7.64 3.27 -3.48
CA PHE A 219 -9.02 3.74 -3.59
C PHE A 219 -9.63 3.49 -4.98
N LEU A 220 -8.88 3.74 -6.05
CA LEU A 220 -9.33 3.44 -7.41
C LEU A 220 -9.57 1.93 -7.60
N LEU A 221 -8.71 1.10 -7.02
CA LEU A 221 -8.85 -0.35 -7.04
C LEU A 221 -10.14 -0.82 -6.38
N VAL A 222 -10.39 -0.39 -5.14
CA VAL A 222 -11.64 -0.70 -4.42
C VAL A 222 -12.85 -0.17 -5.17
N ALA A 223 -12.81 1.11 -5.59
CA ALA A 223 -13.92 1.72 -6.31
C ALA A 223 -14.25 0.95 -7.61
N ASN A 224 -13.24 0.58 -8.39
CA ASN A 224 -13.44 -0.19 -9.63
C ASN A 224 -14.07 -1.56 -9.34
N VAL A 225 -13.60 -2.29 -8.31
CA VAL A 225 -14.16 -3.59 -7.95
C VAL A 225 -15.59 -3.46 -7.41
N VAL A 226 -15.84 -2.49 -6.53
CA VAL A 226 -17.17 -2.25 -5.96
C VAL A 226 -18.16 -1.88 -7.06
N LEU A 227 -17.79 -0.96 -7.95
CA LEU A 227 -18.62 -0.57 -9.10
C LEU A 227 -18.87 -1.75 -10.04
N LEU A 228 -17.85 -2.56 -10.33
CA LEU A 228 -17.98 -3.76 -11.16
C LEU A 228 -19.02 -4.74 -10.61
N LEU A 229 -18.97 -4.99 -9.29
CA LEU A 229 -19.88 -5.91 -8.60
C LEU A 229 -21.28 -5.31 -8.47
N LEU A 230 -21.40 -4.00 -8.19
CA LEU A 230 -22.69 -3.32 -8.23
C LEU A 230 -23.33 -3.39 -9.62
N PHE A 231 -22.54 -3.23 -10.68
CA PHE A 231 -23.02 -3.37 -12.05
C PHE A 231 -23.58 -4.78 -12.32
N GLU A 232 -22.91 -5.82 -11.79
CA GLU A 232 -23.37 -7.21 -11.87
C GLU A 232 -24.70 -7.43 -11.13
N THR A 233 -24.81 -6.90 -9.92
CA THR A 233 -26.00 -7.09 -9.06
C THR A 233 -27.20 -6.29 -9.56
N VAL A 234 -26.98 -5.05 -10.03
CA VAL A 234 -28.05 -4.08 -10.33
C VAL A 234 -28.58 -4.17 -11.75
N LEU A 235 -27.71 -4.36 -12.75
CA LEU A 235 -28.13 -4.31 -14.15
C LEU A 235 -28.55 -5.69 -14.68
N PRO A 236 -29.37 -5.77 -15.74
CA PRO A 236 -29.73 -7.05 -16.39
C PRO A 236 -28.49 -7.84 -16.84
N ASP A 237 -28.54 -9.18 -16.75
CA ASP A 237 -27.40 -10.06 -17.08
C ASP A 237 -27.47 -10.43 -18.57
N THR A 238 -27.33 -9.43 -19.44
CA THR A 238 -27.29 -9.63 -20.89
C THR A 238 -25.84 -9.65 -21.39
N ASP A 239 -25.59 -10.23 -22.57
CA ASP A 239 -24.26 -10.23 -23.18
C ASP A 239 -23.70 -8.82 -23.41
N VAL A 240 -24.57 -7.88 -23.80
CA VAL A 240 -24.22 -6.48 -24.00
C VAL A 240 -23.75 -5.84 -22.69
N VAL A 241 -24.49 -6.07 -21.59
CA VAL A 241 -24.12 -5.54 -20.26
C VAL A 241 -22.83 -6.20 -19.77
N ALA A 242 -22.67 -7.51 -19.96
CA ALA A 242 -21.44 -8.23 -19.59
C ALA A 242 -20.21 -7.71 -20.36
N PHE A 243 -20.34 -7.47 -21.67
CA PHE A 243 -19.28 -6.88 -22.49
C PHE A 243 -18.95 -5.45 -22.05
N LEU A 244 -19.97 -4.59 -21.92
CA LEU A 244 -19.81 -3.21 -21.48
C LEU A 244 -19.11 -3.15 -20.12
N ARG A 245 -19.50 -4.01 -19.19
CA ARG A 245 -18.88 -4.14 -17.87
C ARG A 245 -17.38 -4.45 -17.97
N ILE A 246 -16.98 -5.45 -18.75
CA ILE A 246 -15.57 -5.82 -18.92
C ILE A 246 -14.79 -4.69 -19.61
N PHE A 247 -15.40 -4.05 -20.60
CA PHE A 247 -14.82 -2.91 -21.30
C PHE A 247 -14.58 -1.72 -20.35
N LEU A 248 -15.59 -1.35 -19.55
CA LEU A 248 -15.47 -0.28 -18.54
C LEU A 248 -14.45 -0.64 -17.47
N PHE A 249 -14.38 -1.90 -17.04
CA PHE A 249 -13.34 -2.35 -16.12
C PHE A 249 -11.94 -2.16 -16.71
N ALA A 250 -11.70 -2.56 -17.96
CA ALA A 250 -10.43 -2.34 -18.64
C ALA A 250 -10.09 -0.85 -18.77
N LEU A 251 -11.07 -0.03 -19.16
CA LEU A 251 -10.91 1.43 -19.28
C LEU A 251 -10.60 2.09 -17.93
N SER A 252 -11.22 1.62 -16.85
CA SER A 252 -11.00 2.11 -15.49
C SER A 252 -9.59 1.81 -14.95
N GLN A 253 -8.79 0.97 -15.63
CA GLN A 253 -7.39 0.73 -15.26
C GLN A 253 -6.45 1.84 -15.75
N LEU A 254 -6.85 2.70 -16.71
CA LEU A 254 -5.98 3.75 -17.24
C LEU A 254 -5.41 4.69 -16.14
N PRO A 255 -6.22 5.18 -15.17
CA PRO A 255 -5.68 5.98 -14.07
C PRO A 255 -4.70 5.21 -13.18
N ASN A 256 -4.93 3.91 -12.95
CA ASN A 256 -4.00 3.08 -12.18
C ASN A 256 -2.65 2.96 -12.90
N VAL A 257 -2.64 2.74 -14.22
CA VAL A 257 -1.41 2.72 -15.02
C VAL A 257 -0.67 4.05 -14.90
N TYR A 258 -1.37 5.17 -15.04
CA TYR A 258 -0.77 6.50 -14.91
C TYR A 258 -0.10 6.71 -13.55
N LEU A 259 -0.78 6.35 -12.46
CA LEU A 259 -0.26 6.47 -11.09
C LEU A 259 0.94 5.55 -10.86
N LEU A 260 0.90 4.31 -11.34
CA LEU A 260 2.01 3.37 -11.23
C LEU A 260 3.22 3.81 -12.06
N ARG A 261 3.02 4.41 -13.24
CA ARG A 261 4.10 5.03 -14.00
C ARG A 261 4.70 6.23 -13.27
N ARG A 262 3.87 7.06 -12.63
CA ARG A 262 4.36 8.16 -11.77
C ARG A 262 5.18 7.62 -10.59
N LEU A 263 4.76 6.52 -9.98
CA LEU A 263 5.54 5.82 -8.96
C LEU A 263 6.90 5.42 -9.50
N TRP A 264 6.95 4.75 -10.65
CA TRP A 264 8.21 4.30 -11.24
C TRP A 264 9.16 5.43 -11.59
N ARG A 265 8.66 6.56 -12.09
CA ARG A 265 9.46 7.78 -12.26
C ARG A 265 10.08 8.23 -10.94
N ALA A 266 9.27 8.31 -9.88
CA ALA A 266 9.78 8.68 -8.55
C ALA A 266 10.82 7.69 -8.03
N VAL A 267 10.70 6.38 -8.33
CA VAL A 267 11.70 5.37 -7.96
C VAL A 267 13.01 5.58 -8.72
N VAL A 268 12.96 5.83 -10.03
CA VAL A 268 14.14 6.12 -10.84
C VAL A 268 14.82 7.42 -10.39
N ASP A 269 14.04 8.44 -10.06
CA ASP A 269 14.56 9.69 -9.50
C ASP A 269 15.18 9.48 -8.12
N ALA A 270 14.58 8.64 -7.27
CA ALA A 270 15.14 8.26 -5.98
C ALA A 270 16.48 7.53 -6.12
N GLU A 271 16.59 6.57 -7.05
CA GLU A 271 17.85 5.90 -7.37
C GLU A 271 18.94 6.89 -7.78
N ARG A 272 18.60 7.90 -8.59
CA ARG A 272 19.54 8.97 -8.95
C ARG A 272 19.94 9.82 -7.74
N GLN A 273 18.98 10.18 -6.89
CA GLN A 273 19.23 10.97 -5.68
C GLN A 273 20.16 10.24 -4.72
N PHE A 274 19.99 8.94 -4.54
CA PHE A 274 20.91 8.11 -3.75
C PHE A 274 22.30 8.09 -4.35
N ARG A 275 22.45 7.78 -5.64
CA ARG A 275 23.77 7.68 -6.31
C ARG A 275 24.56 8.98 -6.25
N THR A 276 23.87 10.12 -6.30
CA THR A 276 24.47 11.46 -6.28
C THR A 276 24.34 12.16 -4.93
N PHE A 277 23.93 11.41 -3.89
CA PHE A 277 23.68 11.95 -2.56
C PHE A 277 24.93 12.64 -2.03
N SER A 278 24.78 13.84 -1.49
CA SER A 278 25.83 14.49 -0.73
C SER A 278 25.21 15.28 0.42
N LEU A 279 25.84 15.17 1.59
CA LEU A 279 25.45 15.84 2.82
C LEU A 279 25.44 17.36 2.65
N GLN A 280 26.25 17.91 1.75
CA GLN A 280 26.25 19.36 1.46
C GLN A 280 25.02 19.82 0.67
N LYS A 281 24.37 18.93 -0.09
CA LYS A 281 23.26 19.26 -0.99
C LYS A 281 21.88 19.01 -0.39
N VAL A 282 21.81 18.33 0.76
CA VAL A 282 20.54 18.07 1.46
C VAL A 282 19.99 19.32 2.11
N LYS A 283 18.66 19.42 2.16
CA LYS A 283 17.97 20.59 2.69
C LYS A 283 17.67 20.40 4.18
N CYS A 284 18.02 21.41 4.96
CA CYS A 284 17.60 21.58 6.35
C CYS A 284 16.56 22.70 6.44
N TRP A 285 15.59 22.58 7.33
CA TRP A 285 14.64 23.67 7.53
C TRP A 285 15.32 24.90 8.15
N CYS A 286 16.15 24.69 9.18
CA CYS A 286 16.88 25.77 9.87
C CYS A 286 17.66 26.67 8.89
N CYS A 287 18.36 26.09 7.90
CA CYS A 287 19.12 26.84 6.90
C CYS A 287 18.22 27.59 5.92
N SER A 288 17.04 27.06 5.60
CA SER A 288 16.08 27.73 4.68
C SER A 288 15.42 28.96 5.30
N VAL A 289 15.44 29.09 6.62
CA VAL A 289 14.93 30.25 7.37
C VAL A 289 16.06 31.12 7.94
N ASN A 290 17.27 31.00 7.38
CA ASN A 290 18.47 31.73 7.83
C ASN A 290 18.75 31.60 9.33
N HIS A 291 18.44 30.43 9.92
CA HIS A 291 18.61 30.17 11.34
C HIS A 291 17.83 31.12 12.25
N LEU A 292 16.66 31.60 11.80
CA LEU A 292 15.74 32.40 12.59
C LEU A 292 14.40 31.68 12.76
N ASP A 293 13.85 31.71 13.97
CA ASP A 293 12.48 31.26 14.22
C ASP A 293 11.44 32.32 13.79
N GLU A 294 10.14 32.02 13.96
CA GLU A 294 9.05 32.96 13.64
C GLU A 294 9.07 34.25 14.48
N ALA A 295 9.72 34.23 15.65
CA ALA A 295 9.90 35.38 16.53
C ALA A 295 11.19 36.16 16.27
N GLY A 296 12.04 35.70 15.33
CA GLY A 296 13.32 36.31 14.99
C GLY A 296 14.48 35.89 15.89
N ASN A 297 14.33 34.89 16.75
CA ASN A 297 15.43 34.37 17.57
C ASN A 297 16.30 33.40 16.77
N THR A 298 17.59 33.35 17.10
CA THR A 298 18.53 32.43 16.47
C THR A 298 18.27 30.98 16.91
N ILE A 299 18.16 30.07 15.93
CA ILE A 299 18.01 28.63 16.16
C ILE A 299 19.29 27.88 15.80
N THR A 300 19.58 26.81 16.55
CA THR A 300 20.71 25.93 16.29
C THR A 300 20.59 25.27 14.90
N CYS A 301 21.73 25.07 14.25
CA CYS A 301 21.79 24.42 12.95
C CYS A 301 21.65 22.90 13.09
N ASP A 302 20.53 22.34 12.59
CA ASP A 302 20.32 20.89 12.53
C ASP A 302 21.46 20.15 11.81
N MET A 303 22.07 20.80 10.80
CA MET A 303 23.19 20.22 10.04
C MET A 303 24.42 20.00 10.91
N GLU A 304 24.71 20.91 11.84
CA GLU A 304 25.86 20.79 12.73
C GLU A 304 25.65 19.61 13.70
N ILE A 305 24.49 19.57 14.36
CA ILE A 305 24.13 18.49 15.28
C ILE A 305 24.22 17.12 14.59
N ILE A 306 23.63 17.00 13.39
CA ILE A 306 23.63 15.73 12.67
C ILE A 306 25.03 15.36 12.17
N LYS A 307 25.86 16.33 11.77
CA LYS A 307 27.24 16.06 11.38
C LYS A 307 28.04 15.45 12.53
N ASP A 308 27.87 15.95 13.75
CA ASP A 308 28.53 15.41 14.92
C ASP A 308 28.10 13.96 15.18
N CYS A 309 26.79 13.67 15.12
CA CYS A 309 26.28 12.30 15.22
C CYS A 309 26.80 11.40 14.09
N ILE A 310 26.90 11.92 12.86
CA ILE A 310 27.43 11.18 11.71
C ILE A 310 28.89 10.81 11.94
N VAL A 311 29.73 11.76 12.37
CA VAL A 311 31.15 11.50 12.64
C VAL A 311 31.29 10.49 13.78
N GLU A 312 30.47 10.59 14.82
CA GLU A 312 30.48 9.63 15.94
C GLU A 312 30.11 8.21 15.49
N TRP A 313 29.08 8.03 14.65
CA TRP A 313 28.56 6.69 14.33
C TRP A 313 29.21 6.06 13.10
N TYR A 314 29.54 6.86 12.09
CA TYR A 314 30.11 6.40 10.83
C TYR A 314 31.61 6.69 10.71
N GLY A 315 32.21 7.43 11.65
CA GLY A 315 33.61 7.83 11.63
C GLY A 315 33.90 9.06 10.78
N SER A 316 33.15 9.27 9.68
CA SER A 316 33.25 10.49 8.87
C SER A 316 31.99 10.75 8.04
N ALA A 317 31.86 11.98 7.52
CA ALA A 317 30.79 12.35 6.61
C ALA A 317 30.86 11.57 5.28
N GLU A 318 32.06 11.27 4.80
CA GLU A 318 32.30 10.50 3.58
C GLU A 318 31.86 9.04 3.74
N GLU A 319 32.09 8.43 4.90
CA GLU A 319 31.61 7.08 5.20
C GLU A 319 30.09 7.02 5.27
N PHE A 320 29.47 8.03 5.88
CA PHE A 320 28.02 8.17 5.86
C PHE A 320 27.48 8.32 4.44
N GLU A 321 28.03 9.23 3.63
CA GLU A 321 27.61 9.39 2.24
C GLU A 321 27.79 8.08 1.44
N ARG A 322 28.88 7.35 1.66
CA ARG A 322 29.12 6.04 1.04
C ARG A 322 28.05 5.04 1.45
N SER A 323 27.74 4.95 2.75
CA SER A 323 26.68 4.09 3.28
C SER A 323 25.31 4.44 2.69
N VAL A 324 24.99 5.73 2.56
CA VAL A 324 23.74 6.19 1.93
C VAL A 324 23.67 5.79 0.46
N ARG A 325 24.76 5.97 -0.29
CA ARG A 325 24.86 5.63 -1.72
C ARG A 325 24.79 4.13 -2.00
N THR A 326 25.11 3.28 -1.03
CA THR A 326 25.18 1.82 -1.20
C THR A 326 24.14 1.09 -0.35
N HIS A 327 24.39 0.90 0.94
CA HIS A 327 23.57 0.07 1.81
C HIS A 327 22.15 0.61 1.98
N VAL A 328 22.01 1.92 2.21
CA VAL A 328 20.68 2.55 2.36
C VAL A 328 19.93 2.53 1.04
N HIS A 329 20.62 2.82 -0.07
CA HIS A 329 20.08 2.71 -1.41
C HIS A 329 19.53 1.31 -1.69
N ASP A 330 20.32 0.27 -1.45
CA ASP A 330 19.94 -1.11 -1.77
C ASP A 330 18.75 -1.56 -0.92
N ALA A 331 18.76 -1.23 0.38
CA ALA A 331 17.63 -1.48 1.27
C ALA A 331 16.36 -0.77 0.80
N PHE A 332 16.47 0.51 0.42
CA PHE A 332 15.34 1.30 -0.07
C PHE A 332 14.78 0.74 -1.38
N ILE A 333 15.64 0.48 -2.37
CA ILE A 333 15.24 -0.01 -3.68
C ILE A 333 14.64 -1.40 -3.56
N GLU A 334 15.19 -2.28 -2.71
CA GLU A 334 14.56 -3.58 -2.46
C GLU A 334 13.13 -3.40 -1.92
N GLN A 335 12.92 -2.55 -0.91
CA GLN A 335 11.60 -2.33 -0.31
C GLN A 335 10.57 -1.78 -1.31
N VAL A 336 10.95 -0.80 -2.12
CA VAL A 336 10.01 -0.10 -2.99
C VAL A 336 9.76 -0.83 -4.32
N THR A 337 10.75 -1.55 -4.85
CA THR A 337 10.61 -2.27 -6.12
C THR A 337 10.05 -3.68 -5.97
N ARG A 338 10.18 -4.29 -4.79
CA ARG A 338 9.65 -5.62 -4.47
C ARG A 338 8.14 -5.53 -4.21
N PHE A 339 7.38 -5.34 -5.30
CA PHE A 339 5.92 -5.27 -5.33
C PHE A 339 5.35 -4.39 -4.19
N PRO A 340 5.29 -3.05 -4.37
CA PRO A 340 5.13 -2.06 -3.30
C PRO A 340 3.85 -2.19 -2.51
N LEU A 341 2.78 -2.75 -3.09
CA LEU A 341 1.57 -3.12 -2.36
C LEU A 341 1.90 -4.27 -1.38
N GLY A 342 2.54 -5.33 -1.87
CA GLY A 342 2.74 -6.58 -1.14
C GLY A 342 1.50 -7.46 -1.22
N TYR A 343 1.66 -8.79 -1.22
CA TYR A 343 0.52 -9.71 -1.38
C TYR A 343 -0.58 -9.49 -0.33
N ARG A 344 -0.19 -9.31 0.94
CA ARG A 344 -1.14 -9.07 2.04
C ARG A 344 -1.98 -7.82 1.85
N TRP A 345 -1.38 -6.75 1.31
CA TRP A 345 -2.11 -5.52 1.00
C TRP A 345 -3.10 -5.77 -0.12
N THR A 346 -2.65 -6.38 -1.23
CA THR A 346 -3.54 -6.62 -2.37
C THR A 346 -4.72 -7.49 -1.99
N VAL A 347 -4.51 -8.57 -1.24
CA VAL A 347 -5.59 -9.41 -0.68
C VAL A 347 -6.51 -8.58 0.22
N GLY A 348 -5.95 -7.78 1.14
CA GLY A 348 -6.76 -6.91 1.99
C GLY A 348 -7.68 -5.99 1.18
N VAL A 349 -7.13 -5.30 0.18
CA VAL A 349 -7.88 -4.38 -0.68
C VAL A 349 -8.92 -5.12 -1.55
N THR A 350 -8.62 -6.33 -2.02
CA THR A 350 -9.55 -7.14 -2.83
C THR A 350 -10.58 -7.89 -2.00
N THR A 351 -10.62 -7.72 -0.68
CA THR A 351 -11.65 -8.34 0.19
C THR A 351 -13.07 -7.92 -0.21
N CYS A 352 -13.24 -6.74 -0.82
CA CYS A 352 -14.52 -6.29 -1.38
C CYS A 352 -15.08 -7.21 -2.48
N ILE A 353 -14.23 -8.03 -3.14
CA ILE A 353 -14.68 -9.09 -4.05
C ILE A 353 -15.54 -10.10 -3.29
N VAL A 354 -15.09 -10.52 -2.11
CA VAL A 354 -15.84 -11.45 -1.26
C VAL A 354 -17.19 -10.84 -0.89
N TRP A 355 -17.21 -9.57 -0.49
CA TRP A 355 -18.44 -8.90 -0.08
C TRP A 355 -19.47 -8.80 -1.20
N GLY A 356 -19.06 -8.39 -2.41
CA GLY A 356 -20.00 -8.34 -3.54
C GLY A 356 -20.40 -9.71 -4.09
N GLN A 357 -19.57 -10.74 -3.94
CA GLN A 357 -19.95 -12.09 -4.33
C GLN A 357 -20.89 -12.76 -3.32
N LEU A 358 -20.87 -12.35 -2.03
CA LEU A 358 -21.85 -12.82 -1.05
C LEU A 358 -23.29 -12.46 -1.45
N ASP A 359 -23.51 -11.30 -2.05
CA ASP A 359 -24.80 -10.91 -2.60
C ASP A 359 -25.29 -11.88 -3.69
N ALA A 360 -24.39 -12.27 -4.59
CA ALA A 360 -24.65 -13.22 -5.67
C ALA A 360 -24.86 -14.66 -5.18
N ILE A 361 -24.17 -15.05 -4.11
CA ILE A 361 -24.30 -16.35 -3.44
C ILE A 361 -25.64 -16.44 -2.71
N ALA A 362 -25.99 -15.43 -1.91
CA ALA A 362 -27.23 -15.38 -1.13
C ALA A 362 -28.47 -15.49 -2.04
N ALA A 363 -28.51 -14.71 -3.12
CA ALA A 363 -29.62 -14.72 -4.09
C ALA A 363 -29.88 -16.12 -4.68
N ARG A 364 -28.81 -16.84 -5.04
CA ARG A 364 -28.90 -18.16 -5.67
C ARG A 364 -29.16 -19.28 -4.68
N ALA A 365 -28.56 -19.21 -3.50
CA ALA A 365 -28.83 -20.14 -2.42
C ALA A 365 -30.30 -20.06 -1.99
N HIS A 366 -30.84 -18.85 -1.87
CA HIS A 366 -32.25 -18.61 -1.55
C HIS A 366 -33.17 -19.20 -2.63
N GLY A 367 -32.85 -18.98 -3.91
CA GLY A 367 -33.60 -19.56 -5.04
C GLY A 367 -33.40 -21.08 -5.25
N GLY A 368 -32.79 -21.81 -4.31
CA GLY A 368 -32.56 -23.25 -4.38
C GLY A 368 -31.44 -23.71 -5.32
N ALA A 369 -30.73 -22.79 -5.97
CA ALA A 369 -29.61 -23.07 -6.88
C ALA A 369 -28.29 -23.27 -6.12
N HIS A 370 -28.25 -24.21 -5.18
CA HIS A 370 -27.13 -24.42 -4.27
C HIS A 370 -25.82 -24.80 -4.97
N SER A 371 -25.87 -25.56 -6.07
CA SER A 371 -24.68 -25.93 -6.85
C SER A 371 -24.02 -24.71 -7.49
N LEU A 372 -24.82 -23.76 -7.99
CA LEU A 372 -24.34 -22.51 -8.55
C LEU A 372 -23.83 -21.56 -7.47
N ALA A 373 -24.50 -21.48 -6.33
CA ALA A 373 -24.00 -20.74 -5.18
C ALA A 373 -22.62 -21.27 -4.73
N ALA A 374 -22.45 -22.59 -4.65
CA ALA A 374 -21.19 -23.24 -4.32
C ALA A 374 -20.09 -22.96 -5.36
N SER A 375 -20.42 -22.96 -6.66
CA SER A 375 -19.46 -22.64 -7.71
C SER A 375 -18.98 -21.18 -7.66
N ILE A 376 -19.86 -20.25 -7.25
CA ILE A 376 -19.50 -18.86 -7.01
C ILE A 376 -18.54 -18.75 -5.82
N VAL A 377 -18.77 -19.49 -4.73
CA VAL A 377 -17.81 -19.55 -3.60
C VAL A 377 -16.44 -19.99 -4.10
N VAL A 378 -16.36 -21.09 -4.88
CA VAL A 378 -15.09 -21.59 -5.42
C VAL A 378 -14.40 -20.56 -6.31
N THR A 379 -15.10 -19.99 -7.30
CA THR A 379 -14.51 -18.99 -8.20
C THR A 379 -14.13 -17.70 -7.46
N THR A 380 -14.90 -17.27 -6.46
CA THR A 380 -14.59 -16.11 -5.62
C THR A 380 -13.25 -16.25 -4.92
N THR A 381 -12.93 -17.45 -4.39
CA THR A 381 -11.61 -17.68 -3.78
C THR A 381 -10.47 -17.44 -4.76
N ALA A 382 -10.62 -17.86 -6.03
CA ALA A 382 -9.62 -17.64 -7.07
C ALA A 382 -9.46 -16.15 -7.41
N TRP A 383 -10.59 -15.44 -7.61
CA TRP A 383 -10.59 -14.01 -7.89
C TRP A 383 -9.93 -13.20 -6.78
N PHE A 384 -10.30 -13.49 -5.53
CA PHE A 384 -9.80 -12.82 -4.34
C PHE A 384 -8.32 -13.10 -4.08
N LEU A 385 -7.88 -14.36 -4.14
CA LEU A 385 -6.57 -14.78 -3.65
C LEU A 385 -5.46 -14.72 -4.68
N TRP A 386 -5.71 -14.91 -5.98
CA TRP A 386 -4.63 -14.83 -6.99
C TRP A 386 -4.99 -14.18 -8.31
N VAL A 387 -6.20 -14.29 -8.86
CA VAL A 387 -6.46 -13.72 -10.20
C VAL A 387 -6.31 -12.21 -10.17
N VAL A 388 -7.01 -11.52 -9.25
CA VAL A 388 -6.90 -10.06 -9.12
C VAL A 388 -5.51 -9.64 -8.61
N PRO A 389 -4.93 -10.28 -7.57
CA PRO A 389 -3.56 -9.97 -7.18
C PRO A 389 -2.51 -10.11 -8.29
N MET A 390 -2.64 -11.14 -9.15
CA MET A 390 -1.75 -11.32 -10.30
C MET A 390 -1.99 -10.26 -11.38
N HIS A 391 -3.24 -9.88 -11.64
CA HIS A 391 -3.55 -8.78 -12.54
C HIS A 391 -2.83 -7.49 -12.11
N TYR A 392 -2.82 -7.16 -10.81
CA TYR A 392 -2.11 -5.99 -10.31
C TYR A 392 -0.58 -6.12 -10.35
N LEU A 393 -0.04 -7.34 -10.20
CA LEU A 393 1.38 -7.58 -10.44
C LEU A 393 1.74 -7.35 -11.92
N VAL A 394 0.91 -7.81 -12.84
CA VAL A 394 1.06 -7.56 -14.29
C VAL A 394 0.99 -6.07 -14.57
N LEU A 395 0.00 -5.36 -14.03
CA LEU A 395 -0.15 -3.91 -14.16
C LEU A 395 1.09 -3.15 -13.68
N PHE A 396 1.62 -3.54 -12.51
CA PHE A 396 2.82 -2.96 -11.92
C PHE A 396 4.06 -3.15 -12.81
N ARG A 397 4.25 -4.35 -13.36
CA ARG A 397 5.39 -4.70 -14.23
C ARG A 397 5.28 -4.06 -15.61
N ILE A 398 4.08 -3.97 -16.18
CA ILE A 398 3.85 -3.28 -17.45
C ILE A 398 4.09 -1.77 -17.27
N ALA A 399 3.61 -1.16 -16.19
CA ALA A 399 3.86 0.24 -15.91
C ALA A 399 5.36 0.56 -15.78
N TYR A 400 6.15 -0.35 -15.18
CA TYR A 400 7.61 -0.23 -15.14
C TYR A 400 8.22 -0.26 -16.53
N TRP A 401 7.86 -1.27 -17.32
CA TRP A 401 8.40 -1.46 -18.67
C TRP A 401 8.07 -0.27 -19.58
N MET A 402 6.82 0.20 -19.56
CA MET A 402 6.40 1.40 -20.27
C MET A 402 7.23 2.62 -19.89
N GLU A 403 7.60 2.75 -18.61
CA GLU A 403 8.38 3.86 -18.11
C GLU A 403 9.84 3.81 -18.57
N ILE A 404 10.48 2.64 -18.56
CA ILE A 404 11.82 2.49 -19.16
C ILE A 404 11.81 2.91 -20.63
N CYS A 405 10.78 2.50 -21.36
CA CYS A 405 10.63 2.83 -22.77
C CYS A 405 10.44 4.33 -23.04
N GLN A 406 10.03 5.16 -22.06
CA GLN A 406 9.85 6.61 -22.23
C GLN A 406 11.14 7.37 -22.60
N THR A 407 12.30 6.78 -22.34
CA THR A 407 13.61 7.35 -22.70
C THR A 407 14.06 7.00 -24.13
N LYS A 408 13.29 6.16 -24.84
CA LYS A 408 13.61 5.68 -26.19
C LYS A 408 12.95 6.55 -27.27
N SER A 409 13.18 6.20 -28.54
CA SER A 409 12.61 6.90 -29.69
C SER A 409 11.07 6.95 -29.64
N LEU A 410 10.46 7.90 -30.34
CA LEU A 410 9.00 8.08 -30.37
C LEU A 410 8.26 6.79 -30.77
N VAL A 411 8.77 6.06 -31.76
CA VAL A 411 8.18 4.79 -32.22
C VAL A 411 8.19 3.75 -31.11
N VAL A 412 9.31 3.56 -30.42
CA VAL A 412 9.42 2.60 -29.31
C VAL A 412 8.47 2.97 -28.17
N ARG A 413 8.32 4.26 -27.85
CA ARG A 413 7.38 4.74 -26.83
C ARG A 413 5.93 4.43 -27.19
N PHE A 414 5.56 4.70 -28.44
CA PHE A 414 4.22 4.44 -28.94
C PHE A 414 3.90 2.94 -28.90
N VAL A 415 4.76 2.11 -29.49
CA VAL A 415 4.61 0.64 -29.49
C VAL A 415 4.53 0.10 -28.07
N ALA A 416 5.44 0.52 -27.18
CA ALA A 416 5.42 0.06 -25.79
C ALA A 416 4.12 0.46 -25.06
N THR A 417 3.60 1.65 -25.34
CA THR A 417 2.34 2.11 -24.75
C THR A 417 1.16 1.27 -25.24
N CYS A 418 1.05 1.04 -26.55
CA CYS A 418 -0.01 0.22 -27.14
C CYS A 418 0.04 -1.23 -26.65
N CYS A 419 1.21 -1.87 -26.71
CA CYS A 419 1.40 -3.23 -26.21
C CYS A 419 1.13 -3.34 -24.71
N GLY A 420 1.51 -2.32 -23.93
CA GLY A 420 1.24 -2.26 -22.49
C GLY A 420 -0.26 -2.28 -22.21
N TYR A 421 -1.04 -1.42 -22.87
CA TYR A 421 -2.49 -1.40 -22.69
C TYR A 421 -3.19 -2.67 -23.20
N ILE A 422 -2.74 -3.24 -24.31
CA ILE A 422 -3.25 -4.53 -24.81
C ILE A 422 -2.99 -5.63 -23.77
N ALA A 423 -1.78 -5.71 -23.21
CA ALA A 423 -1.44 -6.72 -22.22
C ALA A 423 -2.23 -6.55 -20.91
N ILE A 424 -2.49 -5.32 -20.47
CA ILE A 424 -3.35 -5.04 -19.31
C ILE A 424 -4.78 -5.48 -19.59
N GLY A 425 -5.35 -5.07 -20.73
CA GLY A 425 -6.69 -5.47 -21.14
C GLY A 425 -6.83 -7.00 -21.25
N ALA A 426 -5.86 -7.67 -21.87
CA ALA A 426 -5.83 -9.13 -21.99
C ALA A 426 -5.77 -9.81 -20.61
N SER A 427 -4.96 -9.31 -19.68
CA SER A 427 -4.86 -9.87 -18.33
C SER A 427 -6.15 -9.73 -17.50
N ALA A 428 -6.95 -8.68 -17.77
CA ALA A 428 -8.27 -8.50 -17.17
C ALA A 428 -9.32 -9.37 -17.86
N PHE A 429 -9.32 -9.42 -19.20
CA PHE A 429 -10.32 -10.10 -20.01
C PHE A 429 -10.22 -11.63 -19.93
N PHE A 430 -9.01 -12.18 -20.03
CA PHE A 430 -8.80 -13.62 -20.18
C PHE A 430 -9.45 -14.46 -19.06
N PRO A 431 -9.31 -14.14 -17.77
CA PRO A 431 -9.97 -14.92 -16.72
C PRO A 431 -11.50 -14.86 -16.79
N HIS A 432 -12.08 -13.70 -17.14
CA HIS A 432 -13.53 -13.59 -17.35
C HIS A 432 -14.01 -14.43 -18.53
N ALA A 433 -13.29 -14.40 -19.65
CA ALA A 433 -13.61 -15.20 -20.83
C ALA A 433 -13.49 -16.70 -20.53
N LEU A 434 -12.41 -17.13 -19.87
CA LEU A 434 -12.21 -18.51 -19.46
C LEU A 434 -13.34 -19.00 -18.55
N GLN A 435 -13.71 -18.22 -17.53
CA GLN A 435 -14.81 -18.56 -16.63
C GLN A 435 -16.13 -18.69 -17.42
N ALA A 436 -16.45 -17.71 -18.26
CA ALA A 436 -17.69 -17.74 -19.05
C ALA A 436 -17.75 -18.95 -20.00
N GLN A 437 -16.65 -19.27 -20.68
CA GLN A 437 -16.55 -20.43 -21.58
C GLN A 437 -16.71 -21.76 -20.82
N LEU A 438 -16.10 -21.91 -19.64
CA LEU A 438 -16.24 -23.12 -18.84
C LEU A 438 -17.69 -23.36 -18.40
N TYR A 439 -18.41 -22.31 -17.98
CA TYR A 439 -19.84 -22.41 -17.65
C TYR A 439 -20.73 -22.68 -18.87
N GLN A 440 -20.35 -22.22 -20.07
CA GLN A 440 -21.08 -22.54 -21.30
C GLN A 440 -20.85 -23.98 -21.76
N VAL A 441 -19.63 -24.51 -21.62
CA VAL A 441 -19.28 -25.88 -22.03
C VAL A 441 -19.78 -26.92 -21.04
N ILE A 442 -19.79 -26.61 -19.75
CA ILE A 442 -20.19 -27.53 -18.67
C ILE A 442 -21.34 -26.90 -17.86
N PRO A 443 -22.52 -26.64 -18.47
CA PRO A 443 -23.60 -25.96 -17.78
C PRO A 443 -24.18 -26.81 -16.66
N GLN A 444 -24.26 -28.14 -16.81
CA GLN A 444 -24.90 -29.03 -15.84
C GLN A 444 -24.13 -29.17 -14.51
N GLU A 445 -22.82 -28.92 -14.53
CA GLU A 445 -21.93 -29.17 -13.40
C GLU A 445 -21.12 -27.90 -13.07
N PRO A 446 -21.78 -26.84 -12.55
CA PRO A 446 -21.14 -25.54 -12.29
C PRO A 446 -19.93 -25.65 -11.36
N VAL A 447 -19.98 -26.57 -10.39
CA VAL A 447 -18.89 -26.78 -9.44
C VAL A 447 -17.65 -27.36 -10.14
N ILE A 448 -17.83 -28.27 -11.11
CA ILE A 448 -16.73 -28.81 -11.92
C ILE A 448 -16.14 -27.70 -12.80
N ALA A 449 -16.99 -26.90 -13.46
CA ALA A 449 -16.54 -25.74 -14.25
C ALA A 449 -15.72 -24.75 -13.40
N ALA A 450 -16.19 -24.45 -12.18
CA ALA A 450 -15.47 -23.60 -11.23
C ALA A 450 -14.15 -24.22 -10.76
N GLY A 451 -14.11 -25.53 -10.50
CA GLY A 451 -12.89 -26.25 -10.14
C GLY A 451 -11.84 -26.22 -11.26
N LEU A 452 -12.26 -26.36 -12.52
CA LEU A 452 -11.36 -26.22 -13.67
C LEU A 452 -10.83 -24.79 -13.81
N PHE A 453 -11.70 -23.78 -13.67
CA PHE A 453 -11.27 -22.38 -13.67
C PHE A 453 -10.23 -22.10 -12.58
N TRP A 454 -10.50 -22.59 -11.38
CA TRP A 454 -9.63 -22.49 -10.22
C TRP A 454 -8.26 -23.12 -10.50
N GLY A 455 -8.23 -24.36 -10.98
CA GLY A 455 -6.99 -25.09 -11.27
C GLY A 455 -6.16 -24.42 -12.36
N VAL A 456 -6.79 -24.06 -13.49
CA VAL A 456 -6.11 -23.39 -14.61
C VAL A 456 -5.52 -22.05 -14.18
N THR A 457 -6.31 -21.20 -13.50
CA THR A 457 -5.85 -19.88 -13.07
C THR A 457 -4.78 -19.96 -11.99
N LEU A 458 -4.83 -20.94 -11.09
CA LEU A 458 -3.77 -21.16 -10.10
C LEU A 458 -2.46 -21.54 -10.77
N CYS A 459 -2.48 -22.49 -11.70
CA CYS A 459 -1.30 -22.88 -12.48
C CYS A 459 -0.69 -21.65 -13.20
N LEU A 460 -1.53 -20.85 -13.86
CA LEU A 460 -1.08 -19.61 -14.52
C LEU A 460 -0.52 -18.59 -13.52
N ALA A 461 -1.11 -18.45 -12.34
CA ALA A 461 -0.63 -17.56 -11.29
C ALA A 461 0.74 -18.00 -10.74
N VAL A 462 0.95 -19.31 -10.54
CA VAL A 462 2.24 -19.88 -10.10
C VAL A 462 3.33 -19.64 -11.14
N VAL A 463 3.05 -19.93 -12.41
CA VAL A 463 3.99 -19.68 -13.53
C VAL A 463 4.28 -18.18 -13.66
N SER A 464 3.24 -17.35 -13.66
CA SER A 464 3.36 -15.89 -13.74
C SER A 464 4.17 -15.34 -12.59
N ARG A 465 3.98 -15.83 -11.36
CA ARG A 465 4.80 -15.45 -10.21
C ARG A 465 6.26 -15.82 -10.43
N TYR A 466 6.56 -17.01 -10.94
CA TYR A 466 7.95 -17.41 -11.21
C TYR A 466 8.64 -16.51 -12.25
N VAL A 467 7.90 -16.09 -13.29
CA VAL A 467 8.39 -15.19 -14.35
C VAL A 467 8.50 -13.74 -13.85
N LEU A 468 7.45 -13.24 -13.21
CA LEU A 468 7.28 -11.84 -12.84
C LEU A 468 7.84 -11.49 -11.47
N ALA A 469 8.08 -12.43 -10.55
CA ALA A 469 8.63 -12.12 -9.23
C ALA A 469 10.16 -11.99 -9.23
N ARG A 470 10.82 -12.23 -10.37
CA ARG A 470 12.27 -11.99 -10.47
C ARG A 470 12.55 -10.51 -10.13
N PRO A 471 13.61 -10.24 -9.32
CA PRO A 471 14.07 -8.88 -9.11
C PRO A 471 14.23 -8.19 -10.46
N LEU A 472 13.80 -6.95 -10.55
CA LEU A 472 14.11 -6.16 -11.73
C LEU A 472 15.62 -6.10 -11.82
N LYS A 473 16.21 -6.78 -12.81
CA LYS A 473 17.64 -6.65 -13.07
C LYS A 473 17.89 -5.15 -13.25
N GLN A 474 18.80 -4.60 -12.43
CA GLN A 474 19.28 -3.24 -12.60
C GLN A 474 19.64 -3.07 -14.08
N GLY A 475 19.21 -1.96 -14.69
CA GLY A 475 19.39 -1.73 -16.12
C GLY A 475 20.84 -1.89 -16.58
N PRO A 476 21.10 -1.95 -17.90
CA PRO A 476 22.41 -2.27 -18.51
C PRO A 476 23.59 -1.34 -18.16
N GLY A 477 23.49 -0.48 -17.14
CA GLY A 477 24.61 0.24 -16.52
C GLY A 477 25.18 -0.42 -15.26
N ALA A 478 24.70 -1.60 -14.85
CA ALA A 478 25.17 -2.34 -13.66
C ALA A 478 26.00 -3.60 -14.01
N THR A 479 26.63 -3.64 -15.18
CA THR A 479 27.53 -4.74 -15.57
C THR A 479 28.98 -4.42 -15.20
N ASN A 480 29.61 -5.38 -14.52
CA ASN A 480 31.04 -5.61 -14.33
C ASN A 480 31.74 -4.95 -13.13
N LYS A 481 31.54 -5.49 -11.92
CA LYS A 481 32.57 -5.46 -10.85
C LYS A 481 32.70 -6.72 -9.98
N THR A 482 32.10 -7.85 -10.34
CA THR A 482 32.28 -9.11 -9.59
C THR A 482 32.78 -10.22 -10.50
N SER A 483 34.06 -10.10 -10.90
CA SER A 483 34.90 -11.22 -11.33
C SER A 483 36.38 -10.80 -11.19
N ALA A 484 36.84 -10.58 -9.96
CA ALA A 484 38.26 -10.53 -9.58
C ALA A 484 38.37 -10.51 -8.04
N ALA A 485 38.34 -11.70 -7.43
CA ALA A 485 39.02 -12.06 -6.20
C ALA A 485 38.90 -13.58 -6.05
#